data_AF-A0A812WAN6-F1
#
_entry.id   AF-A0A812WAN6-F1
#
_cell.length_a   1.000
_cell.length_b   1.000
_cell.length_c   1.000
_cell.angle_alpha   90.00
_cell.angle_beta   90.00
_cell.angle_gamma   90.00
#
_symmetry.space_group_name_H-M   'P 1'
#
loop_
_entity.id
_entity.type
_entity.pdbx_description
1 polymer ?
#
loop_
_entity_poly.entity_id
_entity_poly.type
_entity_poly.pdbx_seq_one_letter_code
_entity_poly.pdbx_strand_id
1 'polypeptide(L)'
;DKEAEMVMASLRQIFREADEDGSGDLDHPELRAALGKFRVRDRLKLLQIPYPDLEMLFLLLDEDNKGTIKCDYFFRGVAKLRGLAKAKDLHQLSIDLNRRMLWVDECSEKISEANDILMDMVDHLDEMDTHIVKGESDGKDPVIAARRGREPVSKGRILRGVWKDGRPMRQGSKNPWIDFEEMQKDAKELRKKTASKRRAEAEARKAAEAKPKKKRSEWDDQPTPPPLPAHLQILKADRDRRKNERVVVKQKKKRAFTTG
;
A
#
# COMPACT_ATOMS: atom_id res chain seq x y z
N ASP A 1 23.62 31.58 40.00
CA ASP A 1 22.50 32.51 39.76
C ASP A 1 21.57 32.61 40.96
N LYS A 2 21.91 33.47 41.93
CA LYS A 2 21.08 33.64 43.14
C LYS A 2 19.68 34.17 42.82
N GLU A 3 19.54 35.00 41.78
CA GLU A 3 18.27 35.55 41.33
C GLU A 3 17.31 34.47 40.82
N ALA A 4 17.79 33.54 39.99
CA ALA A 4 16.98 32.45 39.48
C ALA A 4 16.53 31.50 40.60
N GLU A 5 17.37 31.24 41.59
CA GLU A 5 17.01 30.44 42.77
C GLU A 5 15.91 31.12 43.60
N MET A 6 15.99 32.44 43.80
CA MET A 6 14.92 33.20 44.47
C MET A 6 13.62 33.18 43.67
N VAL A 7 13.67 33.33 42.35
CA VAL A 7 12.48 33.26 41.49
C VAL A 7 11.85 31.88 41.56
N MET A 8 12.64 30.81 41.55
CA MET A 8 12.16 29.42 41.69
C MET A 8 11.59 29.13 43.07
N ALA A 9 12.20 29.63 44.14
CA ALA A 9 11.64 29.53 45.49
C ALA A 9 10.30 30.27 45.61
N SER A 10 10.20 31.45 45.00
CA SER A 10 8.97 32.21 44.98
C SER A 10 7.88 31.54 44.14
N LEU A 11 8.23 30.90 43.01
CA LEU A 11 7.30 30.08 42.24
C LEU A 11 6.78 28.89 43.05
N ARG A 12 7.66 28.14 43.72
CA ARG A 12 7.26 27.06 44.64
C ARG A 12 6.23 27.53 45.68
N GLN A 13 6.44 28.72 46.24
CA GLN A 13 5.50 29.29 47.21
C GLN A 13 4.12 29.58 46.59
N ILE A 14 4.06 30.18 45.39
CA ILE A 14 2.77 30.44 44.71
C ILE A 14 2.03 29.14 44.40
N PHE A 15 2.76 28.10 44.01
CA PHE A 15 2.15 26.82 43.69
C PHE A 15 1.63 26.10 44.93
N ARG A 16 2.33 26.19 46.07
CA ARG A 16 1.79 25.74 47.37
C ARG A 16 0.57 26.52 47.84
N GLU A 17 0.47 27.80 47.47
CA GLU A 17 -0.72 28.62 47.74
C GLU A 17 -1.86 28.35 46.74
N ALA A 18 -1.57 27.67 45.62
CA ALA A 18 -2.56 27.29 44.61
C ALA A 18 -3.06 25.85 44.79
N ASP A 19 -2.33 25.04 45.55
CA ASP A 19 -2.72 23.71 46.03
C ASP A 19 -3.83 23.87 47.07
N GLU A 20 -5.08 23.87 46.60
CA GLU A 20 -6.28 24.06 47.42
C GLU A 20 -6.65 22.78 48.19
N ASP A 21 -6.24 21.61 47.69
CA ASP A 21 -6.52 20.33 48.31
C ASP A 21 -5.43 19.88 49.30
N GLY A 22 -4.27 20.54 49.29
CA GLY A 22 -3.14 20.28 50.17
C GLY A 22 -2.49 18.92 49.91
N SER A 23 -2.69 18.36 48.71
CA SER A 23 -2.16 17.06 48.31
C SER A 23 -0.64 17.07 48.20
N GLY A 24 -0.05 18.24 47.92
CA GLY A 24 1.36 18.38 47.56
C GLY A 24 1.68 17.92 46.13
N ASP A 25 0.65 17.48 45.40
CA ASP A 25 0.71 17.14 43.99
C ASP A 25 0.22 18.35 43.16
N LEU A 26 0.46 18.27 41.85
CA LEU A 26 0.12 19.31 40.92
C LEU A 26 -0.71 18.69 39.81
N ASP A 27 -1.97 19.10 39.73
CA ASP A 27 -2.88 18.59 38.70
C ASP A 27 -2.86 19.50 37.48
N HIS A 28 -3.22 18.94 36.32
CA HIS A 28 -3.30 19.70 35.08
C HIS A 28 -4.20 20.97 35.16
N PRO A 29 -5.40 20.96 35.77
CA PRO A 29 -6.20 22.17 35.97
C PRO A 29 -5.52 23.18 36.90
N GLU A 30 -4.87 22.73 37.96
CA GLU A 30 -4.19 23.60 38.94
C GLU A 30 -2.96 24.27 38.34
N LEU A 31 -2.17 23.53 37.56
CA LEU A 31 -1.08 24.08 36.78
C LEU A 31 -1.59 25.19 35.84
N ARG A 32 -2.69 24.94 35.12
CA ARG A 32 -3.25 25.94 34.19
C ARG A 32 -3.79 27.17 34.93
N ALA A 33 -4.44 26.99 36.07
CA ALA A 33 -4.92 28.07 36.92
C ALA A 33 -3.75 28.90 37.48
N ALA A 34 -2.70 28.25 37.97
CA ALA A 34 -1.49 28.89 38.46
C ALA A 34 -0.76 29.66 37.35
N LEU A 35 -0.62 29.08 36.16
CA LEU A 35 -0.05 29.73 34.98
C LEU A 35 -0.92 30.87 34.42
N GLY A 36 -2.21 30.91 34.76
CA GLY A 36 -3.11 32.02 34.47
C GLY A 36 -2.81 33.28 35.29
N LYS A 37 -2.20 33.14 36.47
CA LYS A 37 -1.87 34.26 37.36
C LYS A 37 -0.74 35.10 36.76
N PHE A 38 -0.95 36.41 36.65
CA PHE A 38 0.03 37.36 36.08
C PHE A 38 1.41 37.24 36.73
N ARG A 39 1.45 37.08 38.07
CA ARG A 39 2.67 36.91 38.85
C ARG A 39 3.52 35.70 38.44
N VAL A 40 2.88 34.60 38.03
CA VAL A 40 3.58 33.38 37.59
C VAL A 40 4.15 33.58 36.20
N ARG A 41 3.38 34.19 35.29
CA ARG A 41 3.82 34.49 33.93
C ARG A 41 5.04 35.41 33.90
N ASP A 42 5.06 36.45 34.72
CA ASP A 42 6.21 37.37 34.79
C ASP A 42 7.47 36.67 35.31
N ARG A 43 7.33 35.77 36.29
CA ARG A 43 8.45 34.98 36.80
C ARG A 43 8.97 33.96 35.80
N LEU A 44 8.10 33.34 35.01
CA LEU A 44 8.50 32.43 33.94
C LEU A 44 9.23 33.16 32.81
N LYS A 45 8.81 34.39 32.47
CA LYS A 45 9.56 35.26 31.55
C LYS A 45 10.96 35.57 32.07
N LEU A 46 11.11 35.86 33.35
CA LEU A 46 12.42 36.07 33.98
C LEU A 46 13.32 34.83 33.92
N LEU A 47 12.73 33.63 33.97
CA LEU A 47 13.45 32.36 33.82
C LEU A 47 13.70 31.97 32.36
N GLN A 48 13.18 32.73 31.40
CA GLN A 48 13.25 32.45 29.95
C GLN A 48 12.64 31.09 29.56
N ILE A 49 11.61 30.64 30.30
CA ILE A 49 10.92 29.38 30.00
C ILE A 49 9.60 29.71 29.32
N PRO A 50 9.38 29.29 28.07
CA PRO A 50 8.14 29.56 27.36
C PRO A 50 7.01 28.66 27.89
N TYR A 51 5.78 29.15 27.78
CA TYR A 51 4.59 28.46 28.29
C TYR A 51 4.39 27.04 27.72
N PRO A 52 4.54 26.79 26.40
CA PRO A 52 4.36 25.45 25.82
C PRO A 52 5.33 24.41 26.38
N ASP A 53 6.54 24.82 26.77
CA ASP A 53 7.55 23.89 27.30
C ASP A 53 7.18 23.38 28.69
N LEU A 54 6.39 24.14 29.45
CA LEU A 54 5.88 23.69 30.76
C LEU A 54 4.75 22.68 30.62
N GLU A 55 3.86 22.87 29.64
CA GLU A 55 2.85 21.85 29.31
C GLU A 55 3.54 20.57 28.83
N MET A 56 4.52 20.68 27.93
CA MET A 56 5.32 19.53 27.50
C MET A 56 6.06 18.86 28.66
N LEU A 57 6.63 19.63 29.59
CA LEU A 57 7.28 19.08 30.78
C LEU A 57 6.30 18.28 31.64
N PHE A 58 5.08 18.78 31.82
CA PHE A 58 4.05 18.09 32.58
C PHE A 58 3.75 16.72 31.94
N LEU A 59 3.49 16.69 30.64
CA LEU A 59 3.28 15.43 29.91
C LEU A 59 4.48 14.49 30.00
N LEU A 60 5.71 15.02 29.98
CA LEU A 60 6.92 14.20 30.06
C LEU A 60 7.14 13.61 31.46
N LEU A 61 6.74 14.31 32.52
CA LEU A 61 6.88 13.87 33.90
C LEU A 61 5.74 12.93 34.35
N ASP A 62 4.57 13.02 33.72
CA ASP A 62 3.42 12.12 33.97
C ASP A 62 3.51 10.84 33.13
N GLU A 63 4.52 10.00 33.40
CA GLU A 63 4.75 8.75 32.66
C GLU A 63 3.55 7.77 32.74
N ASP A 64 2.82 7.81 33.85
CA ASP A 64 1.68 6.93 34.12
C ASP A 64 0.34 7.48 33.60
N ASN A 65 0.31 8.69 33.02
CA ASN A 65 -0.92 9.42 32.66
C ASN A 65 -1.92 9.51 33.82
N LYS A 66 -1.42 9.69 35.05
CA LYS A 66 -2.26 9.87 36.25
C LYS A 66 -2.95 11.22 36.25
N GLY A 67 -2.43 12.18 35.50
CA GLY A 67 -2.90 13.56 35.45
C GLY A 67 -2.43 14.40 36.63
N THR A 68 -1.57 13.84 37.50
CA THR A 68 -1.08 14.44 38.75
C THR A 68 0.43 14.21 38.91
N ILE A 69 1.17 15.22 39.34
CA ILE A 69 2.64 15.16 39.46
C ILE A 69 3.08 15.85 40.74
N LYS A 70 3.97 15.25 41.53
CA LYS A 70 4.48 15.92 42.74
C LYS A 70 5.13 17.25 42.40
N CYS A 71 4.79 18.30 43.15
CA CYS A 71 5.35 19.64 42.96
C CYS A 71 6.89 19.64 42.86
N ASP A 72 7.57 18.87 43.73
CA ASP A 72 9.03 18.79 43.75
C ASP A 72 9.63 18.24 42.45
N TYR A 73 8.98 17.24 41.82
CA TYR A 73 9.43 16.69 40.54
C TYR A 73 9.24 17.70 39.42
N PHE A 74 8.10 18.39 39.40
CA PHE A 74 7.82 19.44 38.43
C PHE A 74 8.91 20.53 38.48
N PHE A 75 9.17 21.11 39.66
CA PHE A 75 10.19 22.17 39.78
C PHE A 75 11.61 21.69 39.50
N ARG A 76 11.92 20.42 39.78
CA ARG A 76 13.20 19.82 39.37
C ARG A 76 13.30 19.72 37.85
N GLY A 77 12.20 19.41 37.16
CA GLY A 77 12.10 19.44 35.71
C GLY A 77 12.28 20.85 35.14
N VAL A 78 11.57 21.84 35.68
CA VAL A 78 11.69 23.25 35.29
C VAL A 78 13.12 23.77 35.48
N ALA A 79 13.79 23.37 36.56
CA ALA A 79 15.19 23.73 36.80
C ALA A 79 16.15 23.13 35.76
N LYS A 80 15.83 21.96 35.19
CA LYS A 80 16.62 21.31 34.13
C LYS A 80 16.32 21.88 32.74
N LEU A 81 15.08 22.31 32.48
CA LEU A 81 14.70 23.00 31.24
C LEU A 81 15.31 24.41 31.13
N ARG A 82 15.70 25.00 32.26
CA ARG A 82 16.32 26.32 32.27
C ARG A 82 17.72 26.27 31.65
N GLY A 83 17.87 26.97 30.53
CA GLY A 83 19.16 27.23 29.90
C GLY A 83 19.53 26.21 28.82
N LEU A 84 20.77 26.29 28.34
CA LEU A 84 21.26 25.42 27.29
C LEU A 84 21.60 24.02 27.84
N ALA A 85 21.23 22.99 27.08
CA ALA A 85 21.64 21.62 27.37
C ALA A 85 23.17 21.52 27.43
N LYS A 86 23.71 21.03 28.54
CA LYS A 86 25.16 20.91 28.71
C LYS A 86 25.66 19.68 27.95
N ALA A 87 26.95 19.65 27.63
CA ALA A 87 27.58 18.49 27.00
C ALA A 87 27.36 17.18 27.78
N LYS A 88 27.32 17.26 29.11
CA LYS A 88 26.98 16.12 29.98
C LYS A 88 25.57 15.59 29.73
N ASP A 89 24.58 16.47 29.55
CA ASP A 89 23.18 16.10 29.34
C ASP A 89 23.01 15.40 27.99
N LEU A 90 23.69 15.90 26.94
CA LEU A 90 23.72 15.27 25.62
C LEU A 90 24.44 13.91 25.64
N HIS A 91 25.54 13.81 26.37
CA HIS A 91 26.27 12.55 26.50
C HIS A 91 25.43 11.50 27.26
N GLN A 92 24.75 11.92 28.33
CA GLN A 92 23.80 11.07 29.05
C GLN A 92 22.68 10.57 28.13
N LEU A 93 22.09 11.48 27.33
CA LEU A 93 21.08 11.12 26.33
C LEU A 93 21.62 10.10 25.31
N SER A 94 22.85 10.27 24.82
CA SER A 94 23.47 9.33 23.89
C SER A 94 23.64 7.93 24.49
N ILE A 95 24.07 7.84 25.76
CA ILE A 95 24.19 6.56 26.46
C ILE A 95 22.80 5.92 26.64
N ASP A 96 21.82 6.71 27.07
CA ASP A 96 20.46 6.22 27.33
C ASP A 96 19.78 5.76 26.04
N LEU A 97 19.96 6.49 24.93
CA LEU A 97 19.47 6.08 23.62
C LEU A 97 20.10 4.77 23.16
N ASN A 98 21.43 4.63 23.27
CA ASN A 98 22.11 3.39 22.88
C ASN A 98 21.63 2.20 23.71
N ARG A 99 21.45 2.37 25.03
CA ARG A 99 20.92 1.32 25.90
C ARG A 99 19.49 0.93 25.53
N ARG A 100 18.64 1.91 25.22
CA ARG A 100 17.26 1.67 24.79
C ARG A 100 17.19 1.00 23.42
N MET A 101 18.08 1.35 22.49
CA MET A 101 18.18 0.68 21.20
C MET A 101 18.52 -0.80 21.37
N LEU A 102 19.54 -1.12 22.17
CA LEU A 102 19.90 -2.50 22.48
C LEU A 102 18.74 -3.29 23.12
N TRP A 103 18.00 -2.65 24.02
CA TRP A 103 16.82 -3.27 24.63
C TRP A 103 15.69 -3.50 23.62
N VAL A 104 15.45 -2.57 22.70
CA VAL A 104 14.46 -2.73 21.63
C VAL A 104 14.86 -3.87 20.70
N ASP A 105 16.14 -4.00 20.35
CA ASP A 105 16.63 -5.11 19.53
C ASP A 105 16.40 -6.45 20.26
N GLU A 106 16.74 -6.54 21.54
CA GLU A 106 16.50 -7.75 22.37
C GLU A 106 15.00 -8.08 22.48
N CYS A 107 14.14 -7.06 22.68
CA CYS A 107 12.69 -7.26 22.70
C CYS A 107 12.17 -7.71 21.33
N SER A 108 12.70 -7.16 20.24
CA SER A 108 12.34 -7.53 18.88
C SER A 108 12.72 -8.98 18.57
N GLU A 109 13.89 -9.43 19.02
CA GLU A 109 14.34 -10.82 18.90
C GLU A 109 13.38 -11.76 19.63
N LYS A 110 13.05 -11.48 20.90
CA LYS A 110 12.08 -12.27 21.68
C LYS A 110 10.70 -12.35 21.01
N ILE A 111 10.23 -11.24 20.43
CA ILE A 111 8.96 -11.20 19.69
C ILE A 111 9.06 -12.06 18.42
N SER A 112 10.18 -12.01 17.70
CA SER A 112 10.40 -12.84 16.51
C SER A 112 10.36 -14.32 16.88
N GLU A 113 11.09 -14.73 17.92
CA GLU A 113 11.13 -16.11 18.41
C GLU A 113 9.74 -16.60 18.83
N ALA A 114 9.00 -15.81 19.61
CA ALA A 114 7.63 -16.15 20.00
C ALA A 114 6.71 -16.30 18.78
N ASN A 115 6.85 -15.41 17.80
CA ASN A 115 6.09 -15.51 16.55
C ASN A 115 6.47 -16.75 15.73
N ASP A 116 7.73 -17.19 15.76
CA ASP A 116 8.20 -18.40 15.07
C ASP A 116 7.57 -19.64 15.69
N ILE A 117 7.58 -19.73 17.02
CA ILE A 117 6.92 -20.82 17.76
C ILE A 117 5.41 -20.84 17.44
N LEU A 118 4.76 -19.68 17.42
CA LEU A 118 3.34 -19.59 17.06
C LEU A 118 3.07 -20.00 15.62
N MET A 119 3.98 -19.72 14.67
CA MET A 119 3.86 -20.22 13.30
C MET A 119 3.88 -21.75 13.28
N ASP A 120 4.87 -22.35 13.93
CA ASP A 120 5.02 -23.80 13.96
C ASP A 120 3.79 -24.47 14.60
N MET A 121 3.27 -23.89 15.68
CA MET A 121 2.04 -24.38 16.32
C MET A 121 0.82 -24.30 15.38
N VAL A 122 0.64 -23.19 14.67
CA VAL A 122 -0.48 -23.01 13.72
C VAL A 122 -0.38 -24.03 12.58
N ASP A 123 0.81 -24.21 12.02
CA ASP A 123 1.03 -25.15 10.93
C ASP A 123 0.82 -26.60 11.37
N HIS A 124 1.25 -26.95 12.59
CA HIS A 124 1.00 -28.27 13.17
C HIS A 124 -0.49 -28.52 13.42
N LEU A 125 -1.23 -27.53 13.93
CA LEU A 125 -2.68 -27.66 14.14
C LEU A 125 -3.43 -27.85 12.82
N ASP A 126 -2.98 -27.20 11.75
CA ASP A 126 -3.55 -27.40 10.42
C ASP A 126 -3.27 -28.80 9.86
N GLU A 127 -2.06 -29.31 10.06
CA GLU A 127 -1.71 -30.67 9.70
C GLU A 127 -2.60 -31.67 10.46
N MET A 128 -2.75 -31.47 11.77
CA MET A 128 -3.66 -32.28 12.61
C MET A 128 -5.11 -32.25 12.10
N ASP A 129 -5.68 -31.07 11.81
CA ASP A 129 -7.06 -30.94 11.31
C ASP A 129 -7.25 -31.68 9.97
N THR A 130 -6.23 -31.69 9.09
CA THR A 130 -6.32 -32.37 7.79
C THR A 130 -6.23 -33.90 7.87
N HIS A 131 -5.54 -34.45 8.88
CA HIS A 131 -5.19 -35.87 8.96
C HIS A 131 -5.98 -36.71 9.98
N ILE A 132 -6.68 -36.09 10.93
CA ILE A 132 -7.29 -36.80 12.08
C ILE A 132 -8.67 -37.41 11.78
N VAL A 133 -9.50 -36.82 10.93
CA VAL A 133 -10.76 -37.47 10.54
C VAL A 133 -10.43 -38.49 9.45
N LYS A 134 -10.44 -39.78 9.82
CA LYS A 134 -10.33 -40.94 8.90
C LYS A 134 -11.51 -41.89 9.18
N GLY A 135 -12.71 -41.46 8.83
CA GLY A 135 -13.88 -42.34 8.78
C GLY A 135 -13.95 -43.11 7.47
N GLU A 136 -14.55 -44.30 7.47
CA GLU A 136 -14.81 -45.09 6.25
C GLU A 136 -15.65 -44.33 5.20
N SER A 137 -16.37 -43.29 5.61
CA SER A 137 -17.19 -42.41 4.77
C SER A 137 -16.50 -41.12 4.28
N ASP A 138 -15.27 -40.82 4.70
CA ASP A 138 -14.60 -39.54 4.40
C ASP A 138 -14.28 -39.34 2.91
N GLY A 139 -14.06 -40.44 2.18
CA GLY A 139 -13.87 -40.38 0.72
C GLY A 139 -15.13 -39.89 -0.03
N LYS A 140 -16.28 -39.82 0.65
CA LYS A 140 -17.55 -39.35 0.10
C LYS A 140 -17.85 -37.90 0.47
N ASP A 141 -17.09 -37.29 1.39
CA ASP A 141 -17.28 -35.89 1.77
C ASP A 141 -16.53 -34.96 0.77
N PRO A 142 -17.27 -34.17 -0.03
CA PRO A 142 -16.66 -33.28 -1.03
C PRO A 142 -15.81 -32.16 -0.40
N VAL A 143 -16.07 -31.76 0.84
CA VAL A 143 -15.31 -30.72 1.55
C VAL A 143 -13.96 -31.27 2.01
N ILE A 144 -13.94 -32.49 2.56
CA ILE A 144 -12.70 -33.15 2.98
C ILE A 144 -11.83 -33.51 1.77
N ALA A 145 -12.43 -34.01 0.69
CA ALA A 145 -11.71 -34.28 -0.57
C ALA A 145 -11.11 -33.00 -1.19
N ALA A 146 -11.86 -31.89 -1.20
CA ALA A 146 -11.39 -30.60 -1.70
C ALA A 146 -10.32 -29.94 -0.80
N ARG A 147 -10.31 -30.23 0.52
CA ARG A 147 -9.26 -29.78 1.44
C ARG A 147 -7.97 -30.58 1.25
N ARG A 148 -8.06 -31.90 1.09
CA ARG A 148 -6.90 -32.81 0.89
C ARG A 148 -6.21 -32.64 -0.47
N GLY A 149 -6.92 -32.14 -1.48
CA GLY A 149 -6.36 -31.88 -2.82
C GLY A 149 -5.60 -30.56 -2.98
N ARG A 150 -5.51 -29.72 -1.93
CA ARG A 150 -4.77 -28.45 -1.98
C ARG A 150 -3.30 -28.67 -1.66
N GLU A 151 -2.41 -27.91 -2.32
CA GLU A 151 -1.01 -27.85 -1.86
C GLU A 151 -0.95 -27.35 -0.42
N PRO A 152 -0.17 -28.01 0.46
CA PRO A 152 0.03 -27.52 1.81
C PRO A 152 0.69 -26.15 1.79
N VAL A 153 0.09 -25.19 2.49
CA VAL A 153 0.60 -23.83 2.68
C VAL A 153 0.64 -23.53 4.18
N SER A 154 1.77 -23.01 4.65
CA SER A 154 2.00 -22.66 6.06
C SER A 154 1.13 -21.48 6.47
N LYS A 155 0.00 -21.70 7.16
CA LYS A 155 -0.88 -20.60 7.61
C LYS A 155 -0.20 -19.66 8.60
N GLY A 156 0.81 -20.12 9.34
CA GLY A 156 1.59 -19.21 10.18
C GLY A 156 2.44 -18.23 9.35
N ARG A 157 3.08 -18.68 8.26
CA ARG A 157 3.84 -17.81 7.34
C ARG A 157 2.93 -16.77 6.67
N ILE A 158 1.73 -17.21 6.36
CA ILE A 158 0.64 -16.43 5.77
C ILE A 158 0.24 -15.25 6.64
N LEU A 159 -0.05 -15.53 7.91
CA LEU A 159 -0.47 -14.55 8.91
C LEU A 159 0.64 -13.52 9.17
N ARG A 160 1.89 -13.92 9.01
CA ARG A 160 3.06 -13.05 9.12
C ARG A 160 3.37 -12.24 7.86
N GLY A 161 2.51 -12.28 6.84
CA GLY A 161 2.64 -11.46 5.63
C GLY A 161 3.74 -11.90 4.67
N VAL A 162 4.34 -13.08 4.88
CA VAL A 162 5.40 -13.63 4.03
C VAL A 162 4.79 -14.70 3.10
N TRP A 163 4.89 -14.54 1.78
CA TRP A 163 4.29 -15.47 0.82
C TRP A 163 5.16 -15.73 -0.41
N LYS A 164 4.85 -16.82 -1.15
CA LYS A 164 5.62 -17.43 -2.26
C LYS A 164 6.39 -16.37 -3.08
N ASP A 165 7.68 -16.65 -3.28
CA ASP A 165 8.70 -15.82 -3.96
C ASP A 165 9.31 -14.66 -3.15
N GLY A 166 9.17 -14.66 -1.83
CA GLY A 166 9.89 -13.72 -0.94
C GLY A 166 9.46 -12.27 -1.08
N ARG A 167 8.35 -12.01 -1.78
CA ARG A 167 7.73 -10.69 -1.83
C ARG A 167 6.58 -10.65 -0.84
N PRO A 168 6.56 -9.69 0.10
CA PRO A 168 5.42 -9.50 0.95
C PRO A 168 4.20 -9.19 0.07
N MET A 169 3.10 -9.92 0.28
CA MET A 169 1.80 -9.37 -0.07
C MET A 169 1.74 -8.03 0.66
N ARG A 170 1.42 -6.94 -0.05
CA ARG A 170 1.40 -5.57 0.49
C ARG A 170 0.43 -5.53 1.67
N GLN A 171 0.90 -5.87 2.88
CA GLN A 171 0.19 -5.53 4.10
C GLN A 171 0.21 -4.02 4.10
N GLY A 172 -0.99 -3.44 3.99
CA GLY A 172 -1.19 -2.01 3.96
C GLY A 172 -0.48 -1.37 5.13
N SER A 173 0.72 -0.89 4.88
CA SER A 173 1.43 -0.01 5.77
C SER A 173 1.18 1.40 5.23
N LYS A 174 0.29 2.08 5.95
CA LYS A 174 0.22 3.52 6.20
C LYS A 174 -0.78 4.32 5.35
N ASN A 175 -1.85 4.70 6.06
CA ASN A 175 -2.87 5.72 5.79
C ASN A 175 -4.00 5.31 4.83
N PRO A 176 -5.19 4.94 5.37
CA PRO A 176 -6.40 4.64 4.58
C PRO A 176 -6.82 5.74 3.59
N TRP A 177 -6.39 6.97 3.83
CA TRP A 177 -6.71 8.14 3.00
C TRP A 177 -5.79 8.32 1.79
N ILE A 178 -4.55 7.80 1.85
CA ILE A 178 -3.58 7.92 0.74
C ILE A 178 -3.87 6.86 -0.33
N ASP A 179 -4.22 5.64 0.10
CA ASP A 179 -4.59 4.55 -0.81
C ASP A 179 -5.88 4.85 -1.62
N PHE A 180 -6.82 5.62 -1.05
CA PHE A 180 -8.06 5.98 -1.73
C PHE A 180 -7.84 6.98 -2.88
N GLU A 181 -6.96 7.97 -2.70
CA GLU A 181 -6.61 8.93 -3.77
C GLU A 181 -5.84 8.27 -4.90
N GLU A 182 -4.91 7.37 -4.58
CA GLU A 182 -4.09 6.67 -5.57
C GLU A 182 -4.95 5.67 -6.37
N MET A 183 -5.84 4.91 -5.72
CA MET A 183 -6.84 4.09 -6.40
C MET A 183 -7.79 4.92 -7.27
N GLN A 184 -8.19 6.12 -6.84
CA GLN A 184 -9.00 7.01 -7.67
C GLN A 184 -8.23 7.53 -8.90
N LYS A 185 -6.93 7.80 -8.77
CA LYS A 185 -6.07 8.21 -9.89
C LYS A 185 -5.91 7.07 -10.88
N ASP A 186 -5.63 5.85 -10.40
CA ASP A 186 -5.50 4.66 -11.24
C ASP A 186 -6.82 4.29 -11.93
N ALA A 187 -7.95 4.38 -11.22
CA ALA A 187 -9.27 4.16 -11.80
C ALA A 187 -9.63 5.24 -12.85
N LYS A 188 -9.22 6.50 -12.65
CA LYS A 188 -9.37 7.58 -13.64
C LYS A 188 -8.50 7.32 -14.87
N GLU A 189 -7.25 6.89 -14.70
CA GLU A 189 -6.35 6.57 -15.81
C GLU A 189 -6.83 5.34 -16.59
N LEU A 190 -7.32 4.31 -15.90
CA LEU A 190 -7.92 3.14 -16.54
C LEU A 190 -9.19 3.52 -17.32
N ARG A 191 -10.03 4.41 -16.76
CA ARG A 191 -11.21 4.96 -17.46
C ARG A 191 -10.82 5.77 -18.70
N LYS A 192 -9.75 6.57 -18.64
CA LYS A 192 -9.23 7.30 -19.81
C LYS A 192 -8.70 6.35 -20.89
N LYS A 193 -7.90 5.35 -20.51
CA LYS A 193 -7.35 4.35 -21.44
C LYS A 193 -8.43 3.49 -22.10
N THR A 194 -9.45 3.11 -21.33
CA THR A 194 -10.59 2.36 -21.87
C THR A 194 -11.46 3.22 -22.79
N ALA A 195 -11.65 4.51 -22.46
CA ALA A 195 -12.35 5.45 -23.32
C ALA A 195 -11.59 5.76 -24.62
N SER A 196 -10.27 5.92 -24.57
CA SER A 196 -9.44 6.12 -25.78
C SER A 196 -9.46 4.88 -26.66
N LYS A 197 -9.34 3.68 -26.08
CA LYS A 197 -9.47 2.41 -26.82
C LYS A 197 -10.84 2.27 -27.49
N ARG A 198 -11.93 2.59 -26.78
CA ARG A 198 -13.29 2.57 -27.33
C ARG A 198 -13.48 3.58 -28.46
N ARG A 199 -12.88 4.76 -28.36
CA ARG A 199 -12.91 5.77 -29.45
C ARG A 199 -12.15 5.28 -30.68
N ALA A 200 -10.96 4.71 -30.49
CA ALA A 200 -10.18 4.14 -31.59
C ALA A 200 -10.92 2.97 -32.26
N GLU A 201 -11.56 2.09 -31.49
CA GLU A 201 -12.39 1.01 -32.03
C GLU A 201 -13.63 1.53 -32.78
N ALA A 202 -14.27 2.59 -32.29
CA ALA A 202 -15.40 3.23 -32.96
C ALA A 202 -15.00 3.93 -34.27
N GLU A 203 -13.85 4.61 -34.30
CA GLU A 203 -13.30 5.21 -35.52
C GLU A 203 -12.89 4.14 -36.53
N ALA A 204 -12.27 3.04 -36.08
CA ALA A 204 -11.94 1.91 -36.95
C ALA A 204 -13.20 1.27 -37.56
N ARG A 205 -14.28 1.13 -36.77
CA ARG A 205 -15.58 0.67 -37.28
C ARG A 205 -16.19 1.63 -38.29
N LYS A 206 -16.19 2.94 -38.02
CA LYS A 206 -16.67 3.95 -38.98
C LYS A 206 -15.84 3.96 -40.27
N ALA A 207 -14.53 3.82 -40.18
CA ALA A 207 -13.64 3.72 -41.34
C ALA A 207 -13.88 2.43 -42.15
N ALA A 208 -14.25 1.33 -41.50
CA ALA A 208 -14.64 0.09 -42.16
C ALA A 208 -15.99 0.21 -42.87
N GLU A 209 -16.97 0.90 -42.27
CA GLU A 209 -18.29 1.16 -42.88
C GLU A 209 -18.24 2.20 -44.02
N ALA A 210 -17.28 3.13 -43.98
CA ALA A 210 -17.07 4.14 -45.02
C ALA A 210 -16.39 3.61 -46.29
N LYS A 211 -15.92 2.36 -46.31
CA LYS A 211 -15.45 1.74 -47.56
C LYS A 211 -16.63 1.56 -48.50
N PRO A 212 -16.55 1.98 -49.78
CA PRO A 212 -17.69 1.96 -50.67
C PRO A 212 -18.17 0.52 -50.88
N LYS A 213 -19.39 0.23 -50.40
CA LYS A 213 -20.11 -1.00 -50.74
C LYS A 213 -20.20 -1.05 -52.27
N LYS A 214 -19.53 -2.02 -52.92
CA LYS A 214 -19.73 -2.31 -54.34
C LYS A 214 -21.24 -2.44 -54.57
N LYS A 215 -21.82 -1.59 -55.41
CA LYS A 215 -23.22 -1.69 -55.83
C LYS A 215 -23.43 -3.08 -56.42
N ARG A 216 -24.15 -3.92 -55.69
CA ARG A 216 -24.64 -5.22 -56.17
C ARG A 216 -25.66 -4.92 -57.26
N SER A 217 -25.42 -5.38 -58.48
CA SER A 217 -26.27 -5.05 -59.62
C SER A 217 -27.40 -6.05 -59.72
N GLU A 218 -28.58 -5.61 -60.17
CA GLU A 218 -29.80 -6.42 -60.34
C GLU A 218 -29.63 -7.61 -61.33
N TRP A 219 -28.46 -7.75 -61.94
CA TRP A 219 -28.07 -8.83 -62.85
C TRP A 219 -27.27 -9.95 -62.16
N ASP A 220 -26.92 -9.80 -60.88
CA ASP A 220 -26.12 -10.78 -60.13
C ASP A 220 -26.90 -12.05 -59.71
N ASP A 221 -28.23 -12.07 -59.88
CA ASP A 221 -29.13 -13.18 -59.49
C ASP A 221 -29.73 -13.98 -60.67
N GLN A 222 -29.12 -13.94 -61.88
CA GLN A 222 -29.53 -14.85 -62.95
C GLN A 222 -29.01 -16.28 -62.71
N PRO A 223 -29.86 -17.32 -62.80
CA PRO A 223 -29.39 -18.71 -62.76
C PRO A 223 -28.45 -18.98 -63.94
N THR A 224 -27.36 -19.71 -63.67
CA THR A 224 -26.32 -19.99 -64.68
C THR A 224 -26.92 -20.66 -65.92
N PRO A 225 -26.58 -20.21 -67.15
CA PRO A 225 -27.15 -20.78 -68.36
C PRO A 225 -26.76 -22.26 -68.51
N PRO A 226 -27.64 -23.09 -69.10
CA PRO A 226 -27.41 -24.52 -69.26
C PRO A 226 -26.14 -24.80 -70.07
N PRO A 227 -25.45 -25.93 -69.81
CA PRO A 227 -24.18 -26.25 -70.46
C PRO A 227 -24.35 -26.34 -71.98
N LEU A 228 -23.35 -25.84 -72.72
CA LEU A 228 -23.34 -25.85 -74.18
C LEU A 228 -23.50 -27.28 -74.73
N PRO A 229 -24.21 -27.50 -75.84
CA PRO A 229 -24.28 -28.82 -76.50
C PRO A 229 -22.89 -29.41 -76.78
N ALA A 230 -22.73 -30.73 -76.65
CA ALA A 230 -21.43 -31.42 -76.68
C ALA A 230 -20.53 -31.05 -77.88
N HIS A 231 -21.11 -30.85 -79.06
CA HIS A 231 -20.35 -30.47 -80.27
C HIS A 231 -19.73 -29.06 -80.17
N LEU A 232 -20.35 -28.14 -79.42
CA LEU A 232 -19.81 -26.79 -79.19
C LEU A 232 -18.83 -26.73 -78.02
N GLN A 233 -18.89 -27.70 -77.09
CA GLN A 233 -17.92 -27.81 -76.00
C GLN A 233 -16.52 -28.16 -76.53
N ILE A 234 -16.45 -29.03 -77.55
CA ILE A 234 -15.19 -29.41 -78.20
C ILE A 234 -14.54 -28.18 -78.86
N LEU A 235 -15.33 -27.37 -79.58
CA LEU A 235 -14.83 -26.13 -80.21
C LEU A 235 -14.37 -25.10 -79.19
N LYS A 236 -15.03 -25.02 -78.02
CA LYS A 236 -14.62 -24.13 -76.93
C LYS A 236 -13.30 -24.60 -76.31
N ALA A 237 -13.15 -25.90 -76.06
CA ALA A 237 -11.92 -26.48 -75.55
C ALA A 237 -10.74 -26.25 -76.51
N ASP A 238 -10.94 -26.41 -77.81
CA ASP A 238 -9.93 -26.11 -78.83
C ASP A 238 -9.57 -24.63 -78.88
N ARG A 239 -10.57 -23.73 -78.77
CA ARG A 239 -10.34 -22.29 -78.72
C ARG A 239 -9.53 -21.89 -77.48
N ASP A 240 -9.84 -22.46 -76.33
CA ASP A 240 -9.16 -22.15 -75.07
C ASP A 240 -7.73 -22.73 -75.04
N ARG A 241 -7.53 -23.93 -75.62
CA ARG A 241 -6.20 -24.50 -75.83
C ARG A 241 -5.33 -23.59 -76.71
N ARG A 242 -5.85 -23.13 -77.85
CA ARG A 242 -5.12 -22.19 -78.74
C ARG A 242 -4.80 -20.86 -78.07
N LYS A 243 -5.68 -20.35 -77.20
CA LYS A 243 -5.41 -19.15 -76.39
C LYS A 243 -4.28 -19.39 -75.41
N ASN A 244 -4.29 -20.51 -74.71
CA ASN A 244 -3.26 -20.81 -73.71
C ASN A 244 -1.89 -21.00 -74.37
N GLU A 245 -1.83 -21.67 -75.52
CA GLU A 245 -0.61 -21.79 -76.32
C GLU A 245 -0.06 -20.42 -76.74
N ARG A 246 -0.93 -19.49 -77.18
CA ARG A 246 -0.53 -18.11 -77.49
C ARG A 246 0.05 -17.38 -76.27
N VAL A 247 -0.51 -17.57 -75.08
CA VAL A 247 0.00 -16.96 -73.84
C VAL A 247 1.37 -17.51 -73.48
N VAL A 248 1.57 -18.83 -73.59
CA VAL A 248 2.85 -19.49 -73.31
C VAL A 248 3.93 -19.03 -74.29
N VAL A 249 3.62 -18.92 -75.59
CA VAL A 249 4.56 -18.37 -76.59
C VAL A 249 4.92 -16.92 -76.28
N LYS A 250 3.95 -16.10 -75.85
CA LYS A 250 4.18 -14.70 -75.46
C LYS A 250 5.08 -14.59 -74.22
N GLN A 251 4.94 -15.50 -73.26
CA GLN A 251 5.82 -15.57 -72.08
C GLN A 251 7.23 -16.07 -72.43
N LYS A 252 7.37 -17.06 -73.32
CA LYS A 252 8.69 -17.50 -73.79
C LYS A 252 9.44 -16.41 -74.58
N LYS A 253 8.74 -15.66 -75.45
CA LYS A 253 9.32 -14.49 -76.14
C LYS A 253 9.74 -13.38 -75.18
N LYS A 254 8.95 -13.10 -74.13
CA LYS A 254 9.33 -12.13 -73.09
C LYS A 254 10.58 -12.54 -72.31
N ARG A 255 10.78 -13.84 -72.04
CA ARG A 255 11.98 -14.35 -71.35
C ARG A 255 13.22 -14.37 -72.25
N ALA A 256 13.08 -14.61 -73.55
CA ALA A 256 14.21 -14.54 -74.48
C ALA A 256 14.73 -13.09 -74.71
N PHE A 257 13.86 -12.08 -74.57
CA PHE A 257 14.21 -10.66 -74.72
C PHE A 257 14.88 -10.03 -73.48
N THR A 258 14.90 -10.73 -72.34
CA THR A 258 15.45 -10.24 -71.07
C THR A 258 16.81 -10.85 -70.71
N THR A 259 17.41 -11.64 -71.62
CA THR A 259 18.65 -12.39 -71.37
C THR A 259 19.70 -12.27 -72.50
N GLY A 260 19.60 -11.20 -73.31
CA GLY A 260 20.55 -10.88 -74.39
C GLY A 260 21.08 -9.46 -74.23
#